data_AF-A0A2V1P2R7-F1
#
_entry.id   AF-A0A2V1P2R7-F1
#
_cell.length_a   1.000
_cell.length_b   1.000
_cell.length_c   1.000
_cell.angle_alpha   90.00
_cell.angle_beta   90.00
_cell.angle_gamma   90.00
#
_symmetry.space_group_name_H-M   'P 1'
#
loop_
_entity.id
_entity.type
_entity.pdbx_description
1 polymer ?
#
loop_
_entity_poly.entity_id
_entity_poly.type
_entity_poly.pdbx_seq_one_letter_code
_entity_poly.pdbx_strand_id
1 'polypeptide(L)'
;MLKLNLSTEPHWLDLGHGVRLLVEPLTTAIMLAARSDPAILDATVDAEGTAAPSNDDLARIVAKAVARIVVKDWEGVGDAEGKPLPLTPEGIDALLELWPIFEAFQTDYIAGALILEQEKNA
;
A
#
# COMPACT_ATOMS: atom_id res chain seq x y z
N MET A 1 1.80 -24.34 8.07
CA MET A 1 0.42 -24.51 8.56
C MET A 1 -0.15 -23.13 8.80
N LEU A 2 -1.09 -22.72 7.95
CA LEU A 2 -1.49 -21.32 7.86
C LEU A 2 -1.94 -20.75 9.20
N LYS A 3 -1.29 -19.68 9.65
CA LYS A 3 -1.70 -18.93 10.83
C LYS A 3 -2.73 -17.88 10.43
N LEU A 4 -3.95 -18.02 10.93
CA LEU A 4 -5.00 -17.04 10.72
C LEU A 4 -4.86 -15.90 11.74
N ASN A 5 -4.64 -14.68 11.25
CA ASN A 5 -4.79 -13.48 12.07
C ASN A 5 -6.26 -13.02 11.97
N LEU A 6 -6.97 -13.05 13.09
CA LEU A 6 -8.38 -12.66 13.20
C LEU A 6 -8.57 -11.21 13.64
N SER A 7 -7.48 -10.46 13.87
CA SER A 7 -7.60 -9.05 14.24
C SER A 7 -8.19 -8.25 13.10
N THR A 8 -9.22 -7.47 13.42
CA THR A 8 -9.83 -6.48 12.52
C THR A 8 -9.45 -5.05 12.90
N GLU A 9 -8.65 -4.88 13.96
CA GLU A 9 -8.29 -3.56 14.49
C GLU A 9 -7.14 -2.94 13.68
N PRO A 10 -7.17 -1.62 13.45
CA PRO A 10 -6.03 -0.92 12.88
C PRO A 10 -4.76 -1.10 13.71
N HIS A 11 -3.62 -1.17 13.05
CA HIS A 11 -2.31 -1.30 13.70
C HIS A 11 -1.30 -0.34 13.08
N TRP A 12 -0.30 0.04 13.88
CA TRP A 12 0.81 0.85 13.39
C TRP A 12 1.79 -0.02 12.61
N LEU A 13 1.94 0.30 11.33
CA LEU A 13 2.95 -0.20 10.43
C LEU A 13 4.15 0.76 10.44
N ASP A 14 5.32 0.25 10.80
CA ASP A 14 6.57 1.01 10.75
C ASP A 14 7.18 0.89 9.35
N LEU A 15 7.44 2.03 8.68
CA LEU A 15 8.03 2.08 7.35
C LEU A 15 9.50 2.49 7.38
N GLY A 16 10.10 2.53 8.58
CA GLY A 16 11.43 3.07 8.79
C GLY A 16 11.46 4.60 8.70
N HIS A 17 12.66 5.17 8.83
CA HIS A 17 12.89 6.62 8.73
C HIS A 17 12.05 7.49 9.71
N GLY A 18 11.51 6.89 10.77
CA GLY A 18 10.61 7.56 11.71
C GLY A 18 9.18 7.73 11.20
N VAL A 19 8.83 7.11 10.06
CA VAL A 19 7.50 7.16 9.46
C VAL A 19 6.69 5.93 9.86
N ARG A 20 5.46 6.16 10.34
CA ARG A 20 4.51 5.09 10.67
C ARG A 20 3.15 5.38 10.08
N LEU A 21 2.44 4.34 9.63
CA LEU A 21 1.06 4.43 9.16
C LEU A 21 0.15 3.60 10.07
N LEU A 22 -0.97 4.16 10.51
CA LEU A 22 -2.03 3.41 11.15
C LEU A 22 -2.89 2.79 10.04
N VAL A 23 -2.84 1.48 9.88
CA VAL A 23 -3.47 0.77 8.75
C VAL A 23 -4.50 -0.25 9.20
N GLU A 24 -5.61 -0.34 8.48
CA GLU A 24 -6.53 -1.48 8.60
C GLU A 24 -5.86 -2.78 8.13
N PRO A 25 -6.23 -3.95 8.69
CA PRO A 25 -5.76 -5.23 8.18
C PRO A 25 -6.10 -5.43 6.71
N LEU A 26 -5.15 -5.92 5.90
CA LEU A 26 -5.40 -6.16 4.48
C LEU A 26 -6.37 -7.34 4.30
N THR A 27 -7.51 -7.08 3.68
CA THR A 27 -8.52 -8.09 3.39
C THR A 27 -8.76 -8.25 1.89
N THR A 28 -9.38 -9.36 1.50
CA THR A 28 -9.84 -9.55 0.12
C THR A 28 -10.80 -8.44 -0.32
N ALA A 29 -11.64 -7.91 0.58
CA ALA A 29 -12.54 -6.81 0.26
C ALA A 29 -11.78 -5.52 -0.07
N ILE A 30 -10.73 -5.20 0.69
CA ILE A 30 -9.83 -4.06 0.41
C ILE A 30 -9.14 -4.25 -0.93
N MET A 31 -8.57 -5.43 -1.19
CA MET A 31 -7.89 -5.71 -2.46
C MET A 31 -8.83 -5.62 -3.66
N LEU A 32 -10.07 -6.09 -3.53
CA LEU A 32 -11.09 -5.96 -4.58
C LEU A 32 -11.52 -4.50 -4.77
N ALA A 33 -11.68 -3.74 -3.70
CA ALA A 33 -11.98 -2.31 -3.77
C ALA A 33 -10.85 -1.54 -4.47
N ALA A 34 -9.59 -1.83 -4.13
CA ALA A 34 -8.44 -1.24 -4.78
C ALA A 34 -8.39 -1.58 -6.28
N ARG A 35 -8.67 -2.82 -6.68
CA ARG A 35 -8.70 -3.21 -8.11
C ARG A 35 -9.75 -2.48 -8.94
N SER A 36 -10.77 -1.92 -8.31
CA SER A 36 -11.78 -1.09 -8.98
C SER A 36 -11.36 0.39 -9.11
N ASP A 37 -10.16 0.76 -8.63
CA ASP A 37 -9.62 2.11 -8.79
C ASP A 37 -9.43 2.44 -10.28
N PRO A 38 -9.95 3.58 -10.78
CA PRO A 38 -9.83 3.95 -12.19
C PRO A 38 -8.39 3.96 -12.71
N ALA A 39 -7.42 4.37 -11.89
CA ALA A 39 -6.01 4.40 -12.32
C ALA A 39 -5.45 3.00 -12.55
N ILE A 40 -5.92 1.99 -11.80
CA ILE A 40 -5.57 0.59 -12.04
C ILE A 40 -6.26 0.09 -13.31
N LEU A 41 -7.54 0.39 -13.49
CA LEU A 41 -8.29 -0.03 -14.68
C LEU A 41 -7.65 0.52 -15.95
N ASP A 42 -7.37 1.82 -16.00
CA ASP A 42 -6.72 2.48 -17.14
C ASP A 42 -5.35 1.86 -17.43
N ALA A 43 -4.51 1.66 -16.40
CA ALA A 43 -3.20 1.04 -16.54
C ALA A 43 -3.27 -0.40 -17.08
N THR A 44 -4.32 -1.15 -16.73
CA THR A 44 -4.52 -2.52 -17.24
C THR A 44 -5.10 -2.58 -18.65
N VAL A 45 -5.88 -1.58 -19.06
CA VAL A 45 -6.43 -1.48 -20.43
C VAL A 45 -5.33 -1.09 -21.42
N ASP A 46 -4.43 -0.19 -21.05
CA ASP A 46 -3.27 0.20 -21.88
C ASP A 46 -2.28 -0.97 -22.09
N ALA A 47 -2.32 -2.00 -21.24
CA ALA A 47 -1.55 -3.23 -21.43
C ALA A 47 -1.96 -4.05 -22.66
N GLU A 48 -3.17 -3.83 -23.18
CA GLU A 48 -3.68 -4.47 -24.40
C GLU A 48 -3.34 -3.66 -25.67
N GLY A 49 -2.73 -2.47 -25.51
CA GLY A 49 -2.41 -1.53 -26.60
C GLY A 49 -1.02 -0.87 -26.49
N THR A 50 -0.03 -1.39 -27.22
CA THR A 50 1.29 -0.80 -27.57
C THR A 50 2.23 -0.30 -26.46
N ALA A 51 1.83 -0.15 -25.20
CA ALA A 51 2.74 0.07 -24.07
C ALA A 51 2.09 -0.32 -22.73
N ALA A 52 2.17 -1.61 -22.38
CA ALA A 52 1.81 -2.05 -21.04
C ALA A 52 2.69 -1.33 -20.00
N PRO A 53 2.11 -0.89 -18.86
CA PRO A 53 2.91 -0.36 -17.76
C PRO A 53 3.93 -1.41 -17.32
N SER A 54 5.11 -0.95 -16.90
CA SER A 54 6.06 -1.87 -16.28
C SER A 54 5.43 -2.49 -15.02
N ASN A 55 5.89 -3.69 -14.64
CA ASN A 55 5.40 -4.33 -13.41
C ASN A 55 5.56 -3.40 -12.19
N ASP A 56 6.60 -2.57 -12.18
CA ASP A 56 6.88 -1.61 -11.10
C ASP A 56 5.89 -0.44 -11.12
N ASP A 57 5.50 0.05 -12.30
CA ASP A 57 4.47 1.09 -12.43
C ASP A 57 3.11 0.60 -11.93
N LEU A 58 2.71 -0.61 -12.33
CA LEU A 58 1.47 -1.20 -11.84
C LEU A 58 1.52 -1.43 -10.33
N ALA A 59 2.65 -1.90 -9.79
CA ALA A 59 2.84 -2.07 -8.35
C ALA A 59 2.73 -0.74 -7.59
N ARG A 60 3.28 0.36 -8.13
CA ARG A 60 3.13 1.71 -7.57
C ARG A 60 1.67 2.17 -7.56
N ILE A 61 0.97 2.01 -8.68
CA ILE A 61 -0.45 2.40 -8.80
C ILE A 61 -1.30 1.61 -7.81
N VAL A 62 -1.08 0.29 -7.71
CA VAL A 62 -1.80 -0.58 -6.76
C VAL A 62 -1.49 -0.22 -5.31
N ALA A 63 -0.21 0.02 -4.96
CA ALA A 63 0.16 0.43 -3.60
C ALA A 63 -0.60 1.67 -3.15
N LYS A 64 -0.66 2.69 -4.02
CA LYS A 64 -1.38 3.93 -3.73
C LYS A 64 -2.87 3.72 -3.56
N ALA A 65 -3.50 2.98 -4.48
CA ALA A 65 -4.92 2.66 -4.39
C ALA A 65 -5.26 1.94 -3.07
N VAL A 66 -4.44 0.96 -2.68
CA VAL A 66 -4.59 0.25 -1.40
C VAL A 66 -4.39 1.22 -0.22
N ALA A 67 -3.30 1.99 -0.21
CA ALA A 67 -2.96 2.90 0.88
C ALA A 67 -4.08 3.93 1.15
N ARG A 68 -4.68 4.50 0.10
CA ARG A 68 -5.81 5.43 0.21
C ARG A 68 -7.04 4.83 0.92
N ILE A 69 -7.21 3.51 0.87
CA ILE A 69 -8.33 2.82 1.53
C ILE A 69 -8.01 2.54 3.00
N VAL A 70 -6.78 2.10 3.28
CA VAL A 70 -6.43 1.43 4.54
C VAL A 70 -5.79 2.34 5.57
N VAL A 71 -5.11 3.42 5.14
CA VAL A 71 -4.41 4.34 6.03
C VAL A 71 -5.44 5.22 6.75
N LYS A 72 -5.42 5.20 8.08
CA LYS A 72 -6.31 5.96 8.96
C LYS A 72 -5.62 7.10 9.69
N ASP A 73 -4.31 6.99 9.86
CA ASP A 73 -3.46 8.02 10.47
C ASP A 73 -1.99 7.82 10.07
N TRP A 74 -1.14 8.79 10.35
CA TRP A 74 0.31 8.69 10.15
C TRP A 74 1.13 9.46 11.18
N GLU A 75 2.39 9.08 11.33
CA GLU A 75 3.38 9.81 12.10
C GLU A 75 4.67 9.95 11.30
N GLY A 76 5.47 10.97 11.64
CA GLY A 76 6.75 11.22 10.98
C GLY A 76 6.65 11.90 9.61
N VAL A 77 5.44 12.27 9.18
CA VAL A 77 5.21 12.97 7.91
C VAL A 77 4.94 14.45 8.19
N GLY A 78 5.84 15.30 7.71
CA GLY A 78 5.75 16.74 7.88
C GLY A 78 6.19 17.51 6.64
N ASP A 79 5.90 18.80 6.65
CA ASP A 79 6.34 19.73 5.61
C ASP A 79 7.84 20.08 5.75
N ALA A 80 8.32 21.00 4.92
CA ALA A 80 9.71 21.45 4.92
C ALA A 80 10.16 22.08 6.25
N GLU A 81 9.22 22.52 7.10
CA GLU A 81 9.48 23.10 8.42
C GLU A 81 9.34 22.06 9.54
N GLY A 82 9.04 20.80 9.19
CA GLY A 82 8.84 19.70 10.13
C GLY A 82 7.46 19.72 10.80
N LYS A 83 6.51 20.53 10.31
CA LYS A 83 5.15 20.56 10.84
C LYS A 83 4.36 19.36 10.31
N PRO A 84 3.60 18.64 11.15
CA PRO A 84 2.81 17.51 10.71
C PRO A 84 1.87 17.87 9.56
N LEU A 85 1.89 17.06 8.51
CA LEU A 85 0.97 17.20 7.39
C LEU A 85 -0.36 16.50 7.70
N PRO A 86 -1.50 17.05 7.25
CA PRO A 86 -2.77 16.36 7.36
C PRO A 86 -2.77 15.11 6.47
N LEU A 87 -3.44 14.05 6.93
CA LEU A 87 -3.65 12.86 6.11
C LEU A 87 -4.62 13.18 4.96
N THR A 88 -4.11 13.21 3.74
CA THR A 88 -4.91 13.39 2.52
C THR A 88 -4.52 12.35 1.46
N PRO A 89 -5.41 12.03 0.50
CA PRO A 89 -5.07 11.12 -0.60
C PRO A 89 -3.83 11.55 -1.36
N GLU A 90 -3.67 12.85 -1.63
CA GLU A 90 -2.50 13.41 -2.33
C GLU A 90 -1.23 13.28 -1.49
N GLY A 91 -1.35 13.43 -0.17
CA GLY A 91 -0.24 13.24 0.77
C GLY A 91 0.20 11.78 0.84
N ILE A 92 -0.74 10.83 0.86
CA ILE A 92 -0.46 9.38 0.78
C ILE A 92 0.25 9.06 -0.53
N ASP A 93 -0.25 9.58 -1.65
CA ASP A 93 0.35 9.36 -2.95
C ASP A 93 1.78 9.92 -3.03
N ALA A 94 2.01 11.12 -2.50
CA ALA A 94 3.33 11.75 -2.44
C ALA A 94 4.30 10.97 -1.54
N LEU A 95 3.83 10.48 -0.39
CA LEU A 95 4.61 9.65 0.51
C LEU A 95 5.09 8.37 -0.18
N LEU A 96 4.22 7.73 -0.96
CA LEU A 96 4.54 6.51 -1.72
C LEU A 96 5.30 6.76 -3.02
N GLU A 97 5.64 8.01 -3.36
CA GLU A 97 6.66 8.29 -4.38
C GLU A 97 8.08 8.21 -3.81
N LEU A 98 8.23 8.18 -2.48
CA LEU A 98 9.52 7.96 -1.84
C LEU A 98 9.86 6.48 -1.90
N TRP A 99 10.85 6.12 -2.73
CA TRP A 99 11.22 4.74 -3.00
C TRP A 99 11.37 3.85 -1.75
N PRO A 100 12.12 4.25 -0.68
CA PRO A 100 12.25 3.42 0.52
C PRO A 100 10.93 3.17 1.25
N ILE A 101 10.03 4.15 1.25
CA ILE A 101 8.73 4.06 1.90
C ILE A 101 7.78 3.18 1.09
N PHE A 102 7.81 3.31 -0.25
CA PHE A 102 7.10 2.41 -1.14
C PHE A 102 7.54 0.95 -0.97
N GLU A 103 8.85 0.68 -0.94
CA GLU A 103 9.38 -0.66 -0.76
C GLU A 103 8.97 -1.28 0.58
N ALA A 104 9.04 -0.50 1.67
CA ALA A 104 8.60 -0.94 2.99
C ALA A 104 7.09 -1.26 2.99
N PHE A 105 6.26 -0.38 2.42
CA PHE A 105 4.82 -0.61 2.35
C PHE A 105 4.47 -1.83 1.48
N GLN A 106 5.14 -2.00 0.33
CA GLN A 106 4.98 -3.18 -0.51
C GLN A 106 5.38 -4.45 0.22
N THR A 107 6.53 -4.46 0.89
CA THR A 107 7.07 -5.67 1.52
C THR A 107 6.29 -6.05 2.77
N ASP A 108 6.08 -5.09 3.66
CA ASP A 108 5.61 -5.37 5.03
C ASP A 108 4.07 -5.40 5.12
N TYR A 109 3.38 -4.65 4.26
CA TYR A 109 1.92 -4.59 4.28
C TYR A 109 1.28 -5.44 3.17
N ILE A 110 1.66 -5.23 1.91
CA ILE A 110 1.03 -5.93 0.78
C ILE A 110 1.55 -7.36 0.65
N ALA A 111 2.84 -7.53 0.43
CA ALA A 111 3.46 -8.84 0.25
C ALA A 111 3.41 -9.64 1.54
N GLY A 112 3.68 -9.03 2.70
CA GLY A 112 3.57 -9.66 4.02
C GLY A 112 2.20 -10.30 4.28
N ALA A 113 1.12 -9.64 3.86
CA ALA A 113 -0.23 -10.20 3.93
C ALA A 113 -0.50 -11.33 2.91
N LEU A 114 0.30 -11.42 1.85
CA LEU A 114 0.24 -12.46 0.80
C LEU A 114 1.20 -13.65 1.05
N ILE A 115 2.00 -13.65 2.13
CA ILE A 115 2.86 -14.78 2.57
C ILE A 115 2.02 -16.01 3.04
N LEU A 116 0.78 -16.14 2.59
CA LEU A 116 0.04 -17.40 2.54
C LEU A 116 0.66 -18.41 1.55
N GLU A 117 1.39 -17.95 0.53
CA GLU A 117 1.91 -18.83 -0.53
C GLU A 117 3.17 -19.63 -0.16
N GLN A 118 4.01 -19.15 0.76
CA GLN A 118 5.28 -19.81 1.11
C GLN A 118 5.14 -20.96 2.13
N GLU A 119 4.01 -21.06 2.84
CA GLU A 119 3.78 -22.15 3.79
C GLU A 119 3.43 -23.50 3.13
N LYS A 120 3.42 -23.58 1.79
CA LYS A 120 3.24 -24.83 1.05
C LYS A 120 4.48 -25.75 1.04
N ASN A 121 5.63 -25.27 1.51
CA ASN A 121 6.91 -25.99 1.45
C ASN A 121 7.59 -26.24 2.81
N ALA A 122 6.85 -26.16 3.93
CA ALA A 122 7.36 -26.48 5.27
C ALA A 122 6.58 -27.64 5.92
#